data_AF-A0A7U3D2Y6-F1
#
_entry.id   AF-A0A7U3D2Y6-F1
#
_cell.length_a   1.000
_cell.length_b   1.000
_cell.length_c   1.000
_cell.angle_alpha   90.00
_cell.angle_beta   90.00
_cell.angle_gamma   90.00
#
_symmetry.space_group_name_H-M   'P 1'
#
loop_
_entity.id
_entity.type
_entity.pdbx_description
1 polymer ?
#
loop_
_entity_poly.entity_id
_entity_poly.type
_entity_poly.pdbx_seq_one_letter_code
_entity_poly.pdbx_strand_id
1 'polypeptide(L)'
;MSERSVYKPEEKLKIVLEGMSGTISVSDLCRKYDVKPARFYSWKEKLLKSSSYVFEDRGWKVIPAGRRIDELKNENARLKDVIAEITQENLEIKKSMEASFRGGNGYEIAFS
;
A
#
# COMPACT_ATOMS: atom_id res chain seq x y z
N MET A 1 -1.48 -28.69 21.08
CA MET A 1 -1.86 -27.44 20.40
C MET A 1 -0.79 -27.18 19.35
N SER A 2 -1.09 -27.26 18.04
CA SER A 2 -0.05 -27.08 17.01
C SER A 2 0.22 -25.59 16.80
N GLU A 3 1.42 -25.13 17.15
CA GLU A 3 1.92 -23.84 16.70
C GLU A 3 1.84 -23.79 15.17
N ARG A 4 1.11 -22.81 14.64
CA ARG A 4 1.14 -22.54 13.21
C ARG A 4 2.53 -21.99 12.91
N SER A 5 3.46 -22.85 12.51
CA SER A 5 4.73 -22.42 11.93
C SER A 5 4.44 -21.38 10.83
N VAL A 6 4.91 -20.15 11.06
CA VAL A 6 4.76 -19.04 10.13
C VAL A 6 5.97 -19.05 9.19
N TYR A 7 5.80 -19.69 8.04
CA TYR A 7 6.80 -19.67 6.98
C TYR A 7 7.04 -18.25 6.48
N LYS A 8 8.30 -17.80 6.50
CA LYS A 8 8.68 -16.49 5.95
C LYS A 8 8.53 -16.49 4.42
N PRO A 9 8.35 -15.33 3.77
CA PRO A 9 8.24 -15.25 2.31
C PRO A 9 9.41 -15.92 1.56
N GLU A 10 10.64 -15.73 2.04
CA GLU A 10 11.87 -16.27 1.44
C GLU A 10 11.91 -17.80 1.55
N GLU A 11 11.45 -18.33 2.67
CA GLU A 11 11.37 -19.76 2.91
C GLU A 11 10.32 -20.43 2.01
N LYS A 12 9.14 -19.81 1.86
CA LYS A 12 8.11 -20.27 0.90
C LYS A 12 8.67 -20.34 -0.51
N LEU A 13 9.40 -19.30 -0.94
CA LEU A 13 10.03 -19.26 -2.26
C LEU A 13 11.02 -20.41 -2.45
N LYS A 14 11.92 -20.62 -1.47
CA LYS A 14 12.90 -21.72 -1.50
C LYS A 14 12.23 -23.08 -1.66
N ILE A 15 11.19 -23.36 -0.86
CA ILE A 15 10.47 -24.63 -0.90
C ILE A 15 9.80 -24.84 -2.26
N VAL A 16 9.14 -23.80 -2.81
CA VAL A 16 8.49 -23.90 -4.12
C VAL A 16 9.50 -24.17 -5.23
N LEU A 17 10.63 -23.45 -5.26
CA LEU A 17 11.67 -23.65 -6.26
C LEU A 17 12.31 -25.04 -6.18
N GLU A 18 12.58 -25.54 -4.98
CA GLU A 18 13.11 -26.91 -4.79
C GLU A 18 12.11 -27.96 -5.30
N GLY A 19 10.82 -27.79 -5.02
CA GLY A 19 9.78 -28.68 -5.56
C GLY A 19 9.58 -28.57 -7.08
N MET A 20 9.90 -27.43 -7.68
CA MET A 20 9.85 -27.23 -9.14
C MET A 20 11.10 -27.77 -9.86
N SER A 21 12.23 -27.89 -9.16
CA SER A 21 13.49 -28.39 -9.73
C SER A 21 13.43 -29.86 -10.17
N GLY A 22 12.45 -30.62 -9.66
CA GLY A 22 12.27 -32.05 -9.97
C GLY A 22 13.29 -32.98 -9.30
N THR A 23 14.24 -32.46 -8.51
CA THR A 23 15.27 -33.27 -7.85
C THR A 23 14.75 -34.05 -6.64
N ILE A 24 13.63 -33.61 -6.06
CA ILE A 24 12.95 -34.25 -4.92
C ILE A 24 11.47 -34.39 -5.24
N SER A 25 10.86 -35.52 -4.83
CA SER A 25 9.43 -35.70 -5.00
C SER A 25 8.67 -34.69 -4.12
N VAL A 26 7.47 -34.26 -4.56
CA VAL A 26 6.64 -33.35 -3.76
C VAL A 26 6.33 -33.95 -2.38
N SER A 27 6.16 -35.27 -2.29
CA SER A 27 5.92 -35.98 -1.03
C SER A 27 7.10 -35.88 -0.07
N ASP A 28 8.33 -36.08 -0.56
CA ASP A 28 9.54 -36.01 0.27
C ASP A 28 9.87 -34.56 0.64
N LEU A 29 9.63 -33.61 -0.27
CA LEU A 29 9.73 -32.17 0.01
C LEU A 29 8.78 -31.75 1.14
N CYS A 30 7.52 -32.19 1.07
CA CYS A 30 6.49 -31.90 2.07
C CYS A 30 6.88 -32.45 3.46
N ARG A 31 7.50 -33.64 3.51
CA ARG A 31 8.04 -34.21 4.77
C ARG A 31 9.25 -33.43 5.28
N LYS A 32 10.20 -33.10 4.39
CA LYS A 32 11.44 -32.37 4.73
C LYS A 32 11.16 -31.01 5.37
N TYR A 33 10.15 -30.30 4.86
CA TYR A 33 9.84 -28.94 5.31
C TYR A 33 8.62 -28.87 6.24
N ASP A 34 8.02 -30.00 6.66
CA ASP A 34 6.76 -30.05 7.42
C ASP A 34 5.61 -29.24 6.78
N VAL A 35 5.51 -29.34 5.46
CA VAL A 35 4.51 -28.64 4.65
C VAL A 35 3.44 -29.62 4.19
N LYS A 36 2.17 -29.27 4.37
CA LYS A 36 1.06 -30.03 3.79
C LYS A 36 1.07 -29.89 2.25
N PRO A 37 0.87 -30.96 1.46
CA PRO A 37 0.87 -30.89 -0.01
C PRO A 37 -0.04 -29.80 -0.59
N ALA A 38 -1.26 -29.65 -0.06
CA ALA A 38 -2.19 -28.60 -0.49
C ALA A 38 -1.61 -27.18 -0.35
N ARG A 39 -0.80 -26.95 0.70
CA ARG A 39 -0.15 -25.66 0.96
C ARG A 39 0.98 -25.41 -0.06
N PHE A 40 1.78 -26.43 -0.36
CA PHE A 40 2.80 -26.36 -1.41
C PHE A 40 2.18 -25.98 -2.76
N TYR A 41 1.12 -26.68 -3.18
CA TYR A 41 0.47 -26.39 -4.46
C TYR A 41 -0.13 -24.98 -4.50
N SER A 42 -0.74 -24.52 -3.41
CA SER A 42 -1.24 -23.15 -3.30
C SER A 42 -0.12 -22.10 -3.45
N TRP A 43 1.06 -22.34 -2.87
CA TRP A 43 2.21 -21.46 -3.04
C TRP A 43 2.78 -21.50 -4.45
N LYS A 44 2.89 -22.69 -5.05
CA LYS A 44 3.32 -22.87 -6.44
C LYS A 44 2.42 -22.11 -7.41
N GLU A 45 1.10 -22.24 -7.24
CA GLU A 45 0.12 -21.53 -8.06
C GLU A 45 0.25 -20.01 -7.95
N LYS A 46 0.39 -19.49 -6.72
CA LYS A 46 0.62 -18.06 -6.48
C LYS A 46 1.90 -17.57 -7.16
N LEU A 47 2.98 -18.33 -7.05
CA LEU A 47 4.25 -18.00 -7.70
C LEU A 47 4.07 -17.92 -9.22
N LEU A 48 3.52 -18.96 -9.85
CA LEU A 48 3.33 -19.01 -11.31
C LEU A 48 2.42 -17.89 -11.85
N LYS A 49 1.37 -17.53 -11.11
CA LYS A 49 0.47 -16.42 -11.48
C LYS A 49 1.15 -15.06 -11.41
N SER A 50 2.14 -14.91 -10.53
CA SER A 50 2.82 -13.63 -10.29
C SER A 50 4.18 -13.51 -10.99
N SER A 51 4.78 -14.62 -11.39
CA SER A 51 6.17 -14.65 -11.89
C SER A 51 6.33 -13.98 -13.25
N SER A 52 5.29 -13.95 -14.09
CA SER A 52 5.35 -13.26 -15.40
C SER A 52 5.57 -11.75 -15.24
N TYR A 53 4.99 -11.14 -14.20
CA TYR A 53 5.13 -9.70 -13.93
C TYR A 53 6.57 -9.29 -13.63
N VAL A 54 7.44 -10.22 -13.21
CA VAL A 54 8.88 -9.96 -13.01
C VAL A 54 9.59 -9.72 -14.33
N PHE A 55 9.10 -10.31 -15.43
CA PHE A 55 9.66 -10.20 -16.76
C PHE A 55 8.95 -9.17 -17.65
N GLU A 56 7.83 -8.61 -17.18
CA GLU A 56 7.20 -7.48 -17.85
C GLU A 56 8.10 -6.24 -17.67
N ASP A 57 8.70 -5.78 -18.78
CA ASP A 57 9.56 -4.59 -18.87
C ASP A 57 8.80 -3.25 -18.65
N ARG A 58 7.72 -3.30 -17.86
CA ARG A 58 6.91 -2.16 -17.48
C ARG A 58 7.46 -1.47 -16.26
N GLY A 59 8.77 -1.18 -16.23
CA GLY A 59 9.38 -0.36 -15.18
C GLY A 59 9.01 -0.79 -13.75
N TRP A 60 8.69 -2.08 -13.53
CA TRP A 60 8.56 -2.65 -12.19
C TRP A 60 9.98 -2.77 -11.65
N LYS A 61 10.56 -1.60 -11.33
CA LYS A 61 11.67 -1.55 -10.40
C LYS A 61 11.16 -2.34 -9.21
N VAL A 62 11.82 -3.47 -8.94
CA VAL A 62 11.77 -4.11 -7.64
C VAL A 62 12.41 -3.10 -6.69
N ILE A 63 11.65 -2.06 -6.33
CA ILE A 63 12.00 -1.13 -5.29
C ILE A 63 11.81 -1.95 -4.02
N PRO A 64 12.85 -2.19 -3.21
CA PRO A 64 12.68 -2.83 -1.91
C PRO A 64 11.50 -2.15 -1.22
N ALA A 65 10.52 -2.92 -0.75
CA ALA A 65 9.22 -2.38 -0.32
C ALA A 65 9.34 -1.10 0.55
N GLY A 66 10.40 -1.01 1.36
CA GLY A 66 10.78 0.20 2.11
C GLY A 66 10.89 1.47 1.28
N ARG A 67 11.67 1.50 0.19
CA ARG A 67 11.90 2.74 -0.58
C ARG A 67 10.62 3.25 -1.27
N ARG A 68 9.76 2.35 -1.78
CA ARG A 68 8.47 2.77 -2.37
C ARG A 68 7.51 3.27 -1.29
N ILE A 69 7.51 2.65 -0.12
CA ILE A 69 6.72 3.11 1.04
C ILE A 69 7.20 4.49 1.48
N ASP A 70 8.50 4.74 1.53
CA ASP A 70 9.07 6.03 1.94
C ASP A 70 8.77 7.13 0.92
N GLU A 71 8.90 6.85 -0.37
CA GLU A 71 8.47 7.77 -1.44
C GLU A 71 6.99 8.13 -1.32
N LEU A 72 6.11 7.13 -1.13
CA LEU A 72 4.68 7.36 -1.00
C LEU A 72 4.33 8.12 0.29
N LYS A 73 5.03 7.86 1.39
CA LYS A 73 4.87 8.62 2.65
C LYS A 73 5.27 10.08 2.47
N ASN A 74 6.39 10.33 1.81
CA ASN A 74 6.87 11.69 1.55
C ASN A 74 5.89 12.46 0.67
N GLU A 75 5.39 11.85 -0.41
CA GLU A 75 4.39 12.52 -1.25
C GLU A 75 3.07 12.74 -0.49
N ASN A 76 2.64 11.79 0.33
CA ASN A 76 1.43 11.95 1.15
C ASN A 76 1.57 13.09 2.18
N ALA A 77 2.76 13.23 2.80
CA ALA A 77 3.07 14.35 3.69
C ALA A 77 3.01 15.69 2.94
N ARG A 78 3.69 15.77 1.78
CA ARG A 78 3.68 16.98 0.93
C ARG A 78 2.27 17.39 0.54
N LEU A 79 1.43 16.43 0.14
CA LEU A 79 0.04 16.70 -0.24
C LEU A 79 -0.81 17.18 0.95
N LYS A 80 -0.59 16.63 2.15
CA LYS A 80 -1.27 17.09 3.36
C LYS A 80 -0.92 18.53 3.72
N ASP A 81 0.35 18.91 3.59
CA ASP A 81 0.81 20.27 3.87
C ASP A 81 0.15 21.26 2.91
N VAL A 82 0.15 20.96 1.60
CA VAL A 82 -0.52 21.79 0.59
C VAL A 82 -2.03 21.90 0.85
N ILE A 83 -2.70 20.80 1.23
CA ILE A 83 -4.12 20.83 1.59
C ILE A 83 -4.36 21.71 2.83
N ALA A 84 -3.49 21.65 3.83
CA ALA A 84 -3.61 22.44 5.05
C ALA A 84 -3.49 23.95 4.75
N GLU A 85 -2.50 24.34 3.94
CA GLU A 85 -2.30 25.72 3.48
C GLU A 85 -3.53 26.24 2.72
N ILE A 86 -3.98 25.51 1.70
CA ILE A 86 -5.18 25.88 0.92
C ILE A 86 -6.43 25.96 1.81
N THR A 87 -6.56 25.06 2.78
CA THR A 87 -7.71 25.06 3.71
C THR A 87 -7.66 26.28 4.62
N GLN A 88 -6.48 26.68 5.08
CA GLN A 88 -6.31 27.88 5.88
C GLN A 88 -6.70 29.14 5.09
N GLU A 89 -6.17 29.29 3.87
CA GLU A 89 -6.52 30.42 2.99
C GLU A 89 -8.04 30.49 2.74
N ASN A 90 -8.67 29.36 2.43
CA ASN A 90 -10.11 29.30 2.23
C ASN A 90 -10.89 29.72 3.48
N LEU A 91 -10.44 29.35 4.67
CA LEU A 91 -11.07 29.75 5.93
C LEU A 91 -10.93 31.25 6.19
N GLU A 92 -9.77 31.82 5.89
CA GLU A 92 -9.50 33.26 6.00
C GLU A 92 -10.38 34.07 5.03
N ILE A 93 -10.48 33.63 3.78
CA ILE A 93 -11.38 34.21 2.76
C ILE A 93 -12.84 34.16 3.24
N LYS A 94 -13.27 33.01 3.77
CA LYS A 94 -14.65 32.88 4.27
C LYS A 94 -14.93 33.85 5.42
N LYS A 95 -13.99 34.01 6.36
CA LYS A 95 -14.10 34.96 7.47
C LYS A 95 -14.16 36.41 6.99
N SER A 96 -13.33 36.79 6.01
CA SER A 96 -13.30 38.16 5.47
C SER A 96 -14.57 38.52 4.71
N MET A 97 -15.14 37.55 3.97
CA MET A 97 -16.46 37.69 3.34
C MET A 97 -17.55 37.89 4.39
N GLU A 98 -17.63 37.03 5.40
CA GLU A 98 -18.62 37.16 6.47
C GLU A 98 -18.50 38.49 7.25
N ALA A 99 -17.29 38.98 7.46
CA ALA A 99 -17.05 40.29 8.08
C ALA A 99 -17.58 41.44 7.21
N SER A 100 -17.32 41.38 5.90
CA SER A 100 -17.82 42.36 4.93
C SER A 100 -19.36 42.37 4.86
N PHE A 101 -20.00 41.20 4.91
CA PHE A 101 -21.47 41.11 4.94
C PHE A 101 -22.07 41.63 6.26
N ARG A 102 -21.41 41.42 7.41
CA ARG A 102 -21.87 41.96 8.70
C ARG A 102 -21.71 43.48 8.81
N GLY A 103 -20.71 44.07 8.15
CA GLY A 103 -20.48 45.52 8.12
C GLY A 103 -21.42 46.33 7.21
N GLY A 104 -22.26 45.67 6.41
CA GLY A 104 -23.14 46.31 5.41
C GLY A 104 -24.53 46.73 5.90
N ASN A 105 -24.96 46.37 7.12
CA ASN A 105 -26.30 46.67 7.65
C ASN A 105 -26.32 47.94 8.53
N GLY A 106 -25.67 49.02 8.08
CA GLY A 106 -25.53 50.28 8.82
C GLY A 106 -26.17 51.52 8.19
N TYR A 107 -27.10 51.36 7.24
CA TYR A 107 -27.87 52.49 6.70
C TYR A 107 -29.28 52.46 7.28
N GLU A 108 -29.42 53.05 8.46
CA GLU A 108 -30.71 53.41 9.03
C GLU A 108 -31.33 54.48 8.12
N ILE A 109 -32.39 54.10 7.39
CA ILE A 109 -33.15 55.01 6.53
C ILE A 109 -33.92 55.94 7.46
N ALA A 110 -33.38 57.13 7.73
CA ALA A 110 -34.09 58.19 8.43
C ALA A 110 -35.28 58.63 7.57
N PHE A 111 -36.48 58.23 7.97
CA PHE A 111 -37.75 58.76 7.44
C PHE A 111 -37.88 60.22 7.91
N SER A 112 -38.03 61.16 6.97
CA SER A 112 -38.53 62.52 7.22
C SER A 112 -40.01 62.58 6.91
#